data_AF-A0A0K9PII1-F1
#
_entry.id   AF-A0A0K9PII1-F1
#
_cell.length_a   1.000
_cell.length_b   1.000
_cell.length_c   1.000
_cell.angle_alpha   90.00
_cell.angle_beta   90.00
_cell.angle_gamma   90.00
#
_symmetry.space_group_name_H-M   'P 1'
#
loop_
_entity.id
_entity.type
_entity.pdbx_description
1 polymer ?
#
loop_
_entity_poly.entity_id
_entity_poly.type
_entity_poly.pdbx_seq_one_letter_code
_entity_poly.pdbx_strand_id
1 'polypeptide(L)'
;ISRLESDFSSYKVRAHALLQKKDAELHAAKDNDIINAQEEAIREAEREVAITLEEKDKALQDLQNALNSHDKEITARELALDDAEQRAKSFSLKLNSAKAQYQTEKEAWQKNLDALEENWRLKYSALEVQKNENSGIDLQSKLKDVMQEYKKLKEEHETFRDIADRMLEEKENEISKFLKENNTLRKTSKTGASVNYIGNENKVVLNDDVLNSDIAAAEQQILILARQQAQREDELTQSQRHIMALQEEIVELERENRLHSQQEAMLKEEVRNVERNHKREGVDMTYLKNVILKLLETGEVDALLPVVGTLLQFSPNEMKKCQQTYRVLNDASLSSAATPPESLASTTSLFSRFSFT
;
A
#
# COMPACT_ATOMS: atom_id res chain seq x y z
N ILE A 1 -112.22 3.39 -78.15
CA ILE A 1 -111.47 4.60 -77.72
C ILE A 1 -111.50 4.64 -76.19
N SER A 2 -112.49 5.28 -75.55
CA SER A 2 -112.67 5.36 -74.07
C SER A 2 -112.27 4.13 -73.25
N ARG A 3 -112.69 2.92 -73.63
CA ARG A 3 -112.30 1.68 -72.93
C ARG A 3 -110.79 1.44 -72.94
N LEU A 4 -110.11 1.59 -74.08
CA LEU A 4 -108.66 1.46 -74.18
C LEU A 4 -107.91 2.57 -73.41
N GLU A 5 -108.47 3.77 -73.34
CA GLU A 5 -107.89 4.88 -72.58
C GLU A 5 -107.97 4.61 -71.06
N SER A 6 -109.07 4.01 -70.61
CA SER A 6 -109.22 3.49 -69.23
C SER A 6 -108.26 2.33 -68.95
N ASP A 7 -108.21 1.33 -69.84
CA ASP A 7 -107.34 0.16 -69.71
C ASP A 7 -105.85 0.60 -69.68
N PHE A 8 -105.43 1.49 -70.57
CA PHE A 8 -104.08 2.08 -70.61
C PHE A 8 -103.76 2.92 -69.36
N SER A 9 -104.72 3.70 -68.87
CA SER A 9 -104.55 4.47 -67.61
C SER A 9 -104.37 3.52 -66.43
N SER A 10 -105.15 2.44 -66.35
CA SER A 10 -105.02 1.40 -65.31
C SER A 10 -103.68 0.67 -65.39
N TYR A 11 -103.17 0.43 -66.62
CA TYR A 11 -101.84 -0.15 -66.85
C TYR A 11 -100.74 0.81 -66.40
N LYS A 12 -100.82 2.10 -66.74
CA LYS A 12 -99.87 3.13 -66.31
C LYS A 12 -99.78 3.24 -64.78
N VAL A 13 -100.93 3.25 -64.09
CA VAL A 13 -100.98 3.24 -62.62
C VAL A 13 -100.36 1.96 -62.05
N ARG A 14 -100.68 0.78 -62.61
CA ARG A 14 -100.11 -0.51 -62.18
C ARG A 14 -98.60 -0.59 -62.39
N ALA A 15 -98.10 -0.12 -63.54
CA ALA A 15 -96.69 -0.08 -63.85
C ALA A 15 -95.92 0.87 -62.92
N HIS A 16 -96.46 2.05 -62.63
CA HIS A 16 -95.89 2.98 -61.65
C HIS A 16 -95.86 2.39 -60.23
N ALA A 17 -96.94 1.73 -59.80
CA ALA A 17 -97.00 1.06 -58.49
C ALA A 17 -96.00 -0.11 -58.38
N LEU A 18 -95.78 -0.86 -59.47
CA LEU A 18 -94.76 -1.91 -59.53
C LEU A 18 -93.34 -1.36 -59.51
N LEU A 19 -93.08 -0.24 -60.21
CA LEU A 19 -91.78 0.43 -60.20
C LEU A 19 -91.48 0.97 -58.80
N GLN A 20 -92.39 1.74 -58.21
CA GLN A 20 -92.27 2.28 -56.85
C GLN A 20 -92.09 1.17 -55.80
N LYS A 21 -92.76 0.03 -55.96
CA LYS A 21 -92.54 -1.15 -55.12
C LYS A 21 -91.13 -1.74 -55.31
N LYS A 22 -90.63 -1.83 -56.55
CA LYS A 22 -89.27 -2.33 -56.82
C LYS A 22 -88.18 -1.39 -56.35
N ASP A 23 -88.38 -0.08 -56.44
CA ASP A 23 -87.47 0.92 -55.89
C ASP A 23 -87.42 0.79 -54.35
N ALA A 24 -88.59 0.64 -53.69
CA ALA A 24 -88.66 0.41 -52.25
C ALA A 24 -87.99 -0.92 -51.82
N GLU A 25 -88.18 -2.01 -52.58
CA GLU A 25 -87.48 -3.29 -52.35
C GLU A 25 -85.96 -3.17 -52.53
N LEU A 26 -85.49 -2.40 -53.52
CA LEU A 26 -84.06 -2.16 -53.77
C LEU A 26 -83.42 -1.22 -52.73
N HIS A 27 -84.17 -0.27 -52.18
CA HIS A 27 -83.70 0.55 -51.06
C HIS A 27 -83.60 -0.30 -49.79
N ALA A 28 -84.66 -1.03 -49.42
CA ALA A 28 -84.65 -1.90 -48.25
C ALA A 28 -83.53 -2.97 -48.30
N ALA A 29 -83.22 -3.51 -49.48
CA ALA A 29 -82.08 -4.42 -49.65
C ALA A 29 -80.73 -3.74 -49.36
N LYS A 30 -80.47 -2.55 -49.93
CA LYS A 30 -79.24 -1.79 -49.69
C LYS A 30 -79.09 -1.36 -48.23
N ASP A 31 -80.18 -0.92 -47.60
CA ASP A 31 -80.19 -0.50 -46.21
C ASP A 31 -79.85 -1.71 -45.30
N ASN A 32 -80.39 -2.90 -45.62
CA ASN A 32 -80.06 -4.15 -44.94
C ASN A 32 -78.59 -4.58 -45.16
N ASP A 33 -78.05 -4.46 -46.37
CA ASP A 33 -76.63 -4.75 -46.65
C ASP A 33 -75.69 -3.83 -45.86
N ILE A 34 -76.05 -2.55 -45.71
CA ILE A 34 -75.31 -1.57 -44.89
C ILE A 34 -75.38 -1.94 -43.40
N ILE A 35 -76.55 -2.35 -42.91
CA ILE A 35 -76.72 -2.81 -41.50
C ILE A 35 -75.87 -4.05 -41.24
N ASN A 36 -75.90 -5.06 -42.11
CA ASN A 36 -75.09 -6.28 -41.96
C ASN A 36 -73.59 -5.95 -41.89
N ALA A 37 -73.09 -5.05 -42.76
CA ALA A 37 -71.70 -4.61 -42.76
C ALA A 37 -71.32 -3.84 -41.48
N GLN A 38 -72.25 -3.06 -40.91
CA GLN A 38 -72.06 -2.40 -39.62
C GLN A 38 -72.05 -3.40 -38.45
N GLU A 39 -72.93 -4.40 -38.46
CA GLU A 39 -72.94 -5.47 -37.46
C GLU A 39 -71.69 -6.36 -37.54
N GLU A 40 -71.09 -6.57 -38.72
CA GLU A 40 -69.81 -7.27 -38.86
C GLU A 40 -68.64 -6.41 -38.35
N ALA A 41 -68.60 -5.11 -38.69
CA ALA A 41 -67.58 -4.20 -38.17
C ALA A 41 -67.63 -4.04 -36.64
N ILE A 42 -68.83 -4.00 -36.05
CA ILE A 42 -69.02 -3.99 -34.60
C ILE A 42 -68.53 -5.31 -33.98
N ARG A 43 -68.91 -6.46 -34.55
CA ARG A 43 -68.46 -7.77 -34.05
C ARG A 43 -66.97 -8.04 -34.24
N GLU A 44 -66.27 -7.32 -35.11
CA GLU A 44 -64.80 -7.32 -35.19
C GLU A 44 -64.20 -6.45 -34.08
N ALA A 45 -64.66 -5.20 -33.97
CA ALA A 45 -64.19 -4.27 -32.92
C ALA A 45 -64.42 -4.82 -31.50
N GLU A 46 -65.54 -5.50 -31.24
CA GLU A 46 -65.80 -6.18 -29.96
C GLU A 46 -64.79 -7.29 -29.65
N ARG A 47 -64.31 -8.02 -30.68
CA ARG A 47 -63.28 -9.06 -30.53
C ARG A 47 -61.88 -8.47 -30.35
N GLU A 48 -61.54 -7.41 -31.09
CA GLU A 48 -60.29 -6.67 -30.87
C GLU A 48 -60.22 -6.06 -29.46
N VAL A 49 -61.34 -5.50 -28.97
CA VAL A 49 -61.46 -4.99 -27.59
C VAL A 49 -61.35 -6.12 -26.56
N ALA A 50 -61.95 -7.29 -26.80
CA ALA A 50 -61.81 -8.44 -25.90
C ALA A 50 -60.35 -8.92 -25.80
N ILE A 51 -59.68 -9.11 -26.94
CA ILE A 51 -58.28 -9.56 -27.00
C ILE A 51 -57.35 -8.53 -26.32
N THR A 52 -57.49 -7.25 -26.64
CA THR A 52 -56.64 -6.20 -26.04
C THR A 52 -56.90 -6.01 -24.53
N LEU A 53 -58.11 -6.32 -24.04
CA LEU A 53 -58.38 -6.38 -22.60
C LEU A 53 -57.68 -7.57 -21.93
N GLU A 54 -57.74 -8.76 -22.52
CA GLU A 54 -57.02 -9.95 -22.02
C GLU A 54 -55.50 -9.75 -22.00
N GLU A 55 -54.93 -9.17 -23.06
CA GLU A 55 -53.50 -8.81 -23.13
C GLU A 55 -53.11 -7.79 -22.06
N LYS A 56 -53.94 -6.76 -21.86
CA LYS A 56 -53.75 -5.73 -20.82
C LYS A 56 -53.84 -6.32 -19.41
N ASP A 57 -54.80 -7.20 -19.13
CA ASP A 57 -54.96 -7.84 -17.81
C ASP A 57 -53.82 -8.83 -17.53
N LYS A 58 -53.35 -9.55 -18.54
CA LYS A 58 -52.12 -10.35 -18.45
C LYS A 58 -50.90 -9.48 -18.16
N ALA A 59 -50.71 -8.37 -18.88
CA ALA A 59 -49.60 -7.46 -18.66
C ALA A 59 -49.61 -6.85 -17.25
N LEU A 60 -50.79 -6.52 -16.71
CA LEU A 60 -50.95 -6.07 -15.31
C LEU A 60 -50.56 -7.17 -14.32
N GLN A 61 -50.94 -8.43 -14.56
CA GLN A 61 -50.57 -9.56 -13.71
C GLN A 61 -49.06 -9.84 -13.75
N ASP A 62 -48.43 -9.77 -14.93
CA ASP A 62 -46.98 -9.95 -15.09
C ASP A 62 -46.19 -8.80 -14.42
N LEU A 63 -46.66 -7.56 -14.52
CA LEU A 63 -46.10 -6.41 -13.79
C LEU A 63 -46.25 -6.56 -12.26
N GLN A 64 -47.41 -7.01 -11.77
CA GLN A 64 -47.62 -7.27 -10.35
C GLN A 64 -46.72 -8.41 -9.85
N ASN A 65 -46.50 -9.45 -10.67
CA ASN A 65 -45.56 -10.53 -10.36
C ASN A 65 -44.11 -10.04 -10.27
N ALA A 66 -43.69 -9.17 -11.19
CA ALA A 66 -42.36 -8.56 -11.18
C ALA A 66 -42.17 -7.66 -9.95
N LEU A 67 -43.13 -6.78 -9.64
CA LEU A 67 -43.10 -5.92 -8.45
C LEU A 67 -43.01 -6.75 -7.15
N ASN A 68 -43.87 -7.76 -7.00
CA ASN A 68 -43.84 -8.71 -5.88
C ASN A 68 -42.53 -9.52 -5.78
N SER A 69 -41.71 -9.56 -6.84
CA SER A 69 -40.38 -10.20 -6.84
C SER A 69 -39.28 -9.23 -6.42
N HIS A 70 -39.34 -7.97 -6.89
CA HIS A 70 -38.40 -6.93 -6.50
C HIS A 70 -38.56 -6.51 -5.04
N ASP A 71 -39.79 -6.45 -4.49
CA ASP A 71 -40.00 -6.17 -3.05
C ASP A 71 -39.33 -7.22 -2.15
N LYS A 72 -39.34 -8.49 -2.58
CA LYS A 72 -38.64 -9.60 -1.89
C LYS A 72 -37.13 -9.50 -2.03
N GLU A 73 -36.65 -9.02 -3.17
CA GLU A 73 -35.22 -8.79 -3.38
C GLU A 73 -34.71 -7.58 -2.55
N ILE A 74 -35.48 -6.49 -2.50
CA ILE A 74 -35.19 -5.30 -1.69
C ILE A 74 -35.13 -5.68 -0.21
N THR A 75 -36.17 -6.32 0.33
CA THR A 75 -36.19 -6.75 1.74
C THR A 75 -35.07 -7.76 2.08
N ALA A 76 -34.70 -8.65 1.15
CA ALA A 76 -33.53 -9.53 1.33
C ALA A 76 -32.20 -8.76 1.31
N ARG A 77 -32.06 -7.73 0.47
CA ARG A 77 -30.89 -6.85 0.41
C ARG A 77 -30.78 -5.96 1.65
N GLU A 78 -31.90 -5.46 2.17
CA GLU A 78 -31.96 -4.68 3.43
C GLU A 78 -31.49 -5.51 4.62
N LEU A 79 -32.02 -6.73 4.78
CA LEU A 79 -31.55 -7.65 5.84
C LEU A 79 -30.06 -7.99 5.70
N ALA A 80 -29.56 -8.18 4.48
CA ALA A 80 -28.14 -8.43 4.24
C ALA A 80 -27.26 -7.19 4.52
N LEU A 81 -27.79 -5.98 4.31
CA LEU A 81 -27.12 -4.71 4.64
C LEU A 81 -27.00 -4.54 6.16
N ASP A 82 -28.09 -4.73 6.91
CA ASP A 82 -28.09 -4.67 8.37
C ASP A 82 -27.09 -5.66 8.98
N ASP A 83 -27.06 -6.90 8.47
CA ASP A 83 -26.13 -7.94 8.91
C ASP A 83 -24.67 -7.55 8.62
N ALA A 84 -24.41 -6.90 7.47
CA ALA A 84 -23.09 -6.38 7.12
C ALA A 84 -22.67 -5.19 7.99
N GLU A 85 -23.61 -4.28 8.30
CA GLU A 85 -23.37 -3.11 9.14
C GLU A 85 -23.10 -3.51 10.60
N GLN A 86 -23.83 -4.51 11.14
CA GLN A 86 -23.54 -5.10 12.44
C GLN A 86 -22.14 -5.73 12.51
N ARG A 87 -21.74 -6.47 11.46
CA ARG A 87 -20.38 -7.03 11.36
C ARG A 87 -19.34 -5.91 11.32
N ALA A 88 -19.54 -4.86 10.52
CA ALA A 88 -18.65 -3.70 10.44
C ALA A 88 -18.53 -2.96 11.80
N LYS A 89 -19.65 -2.74 12.50
CA LYS A 89 -19.67 -2.21 13.89
C LYS A 89 -18.85 -3.10 14.83
N SER A 90 -18.97 -4.43 14.75
CA SER A 90 -18.19 -5.36 15.57
C SER A 90 -16.68 -5.31 15.29
N PHE A 91 -16.27 -5.15 14.03
CA PHE A 91 -14.86 -5.00 13.66
C PHE A 91 -14.30 -3.64 14.07
N SER A 92 -15.08 -2.56 13.94
CA SER A 92 -14.71 -1.22 14.44
C SER A 92 -14.47 -1.24 15.95
N LEU A 93 -15.32 -1.91 16.74
CA LEU A 93 -15.11 -2.08 18.17
C LEU A 93 -13.82 -2.85 18.49
N LYS A 94 -13.56 -3.98 17.79
CA LYS A 94 -12.33 -4.77 17.96
C LYS A 94 -11.07 -3.97 17.61
N LEU A 95 -11.10 -3.21 16.52
CA LEU A 95 -10.00 -2.34 16.08
C LEU A 95 -9.72 -1.24 17.11
N ASN A 96 -10.78 -0.62 17.67
CA ASN A 96 -10.63 0.39 18.71
C ASN A 96 -10.09 -0.19 20.02
N SER A 97 -10.51 -1.41 20.43
CA SER A 97 -9.92 -2.07 21.61
C SER A 97 -8.46 -2.46 21.41
N ALA A 98 -8.09 -2.96 20.22
CA ALA A 98 -6.70 -3.29 19.90
C ALA A 98 -5.83 -2.02 19.86
N LYS A 99 -6.32 -0.94 19.24
CA LYS A 99 -5.64 0.37 19.22
C LYS A 99 -5.44 0.94 20.62
N ALA A 100 -6.42 0.79 21.51
CA ALA A 100 -6.29 1.19 22.91
C ALA A 100 -5.23 0.34 23.64
N GLN A 101 -5.22 -0.98 23.44
CA GLN A 101 -4.22 -1.89 24.00
C GLN A 101 -2.80 -1.51 23.55
N TYR A 102 -2.55 -1.38 22.25
CA TYR A 102 -1.25 -0.94 21.70
C TYR A 102 -0.80 0.42 22.24
N GLN A 103 -1.71 1.37 22.41
CA GLN A 103 -1.37 2.67 23.01
C GLN A 103 -0.98 2.54 24.49
N THR A 104 -1.73 1.76 25.29
CA THR A 104 -1.38 1.52 26.70
C THR A 104 -0.08 0.72 26.87
N GLU A 105 0.21 -0.21 25.95
CA GLU A 105 1.45 -0.98 25.96
C GLU A 105 2.64 -0.10 25.58
N LYS A 106 2.51 0.72 24.53
CA LYS A 106 3.51 1.73 24.15
C LYS A 106 3.81 2.69 25.30
N GLU A 107 2.80 3.15 26.03
CA GLU A 107 2.99 4.01 27.21
C GLU A 107 3.66 3.28 28.38
N ALA A 108 3.45 1.97 28.53
CA ALA A 108 4.15 1.15 29.53
C ALA A 108 5.63 0.95 29.12
N TRP A 109 5.91 0.64 27.86
CA TRP A 109 7.27 0.53 27.33
C TRP A 109 8.04 1.84 27.45
N GLN A 110 7.42 2.99 27.16
CA GLN A 110 8.05 4.29 27.36
C GLN A 110 8.41 4.52 28.84
N LYS A 111 7.46 4.32 29.77
CA LYS A 111 7.73 4.46 31.21
C LYS A 111 8.83 3.53 31.72
N ASN A 112 8.93 2.32 31.16
CA ASN A 112 10.00 1.37 31.46
C ASN A 112 11.37 1.84 30.92
N LEU A 113 11.40 2.46 29.74
CA LEU A 113 12.60 3.08 29.18
C LEU A 113 13.04 4.29 30.02
N ASP A 114 12.13 5.23 30.29
CA ASP A 114 12.39 6.43 31.10
C ASP A 114 12.95 6.06 32.49
N ALA A 115 12.36 5.05 33.14
CA ALA A 115 12.81 4.55 34.44
C ALA A 115 14.17 3.85 34.38
N LEU A 116 14.51 3.20 33.26
CA LEU A 116 15.82 2.58 33.04
C LEU A 116 16.90 3.63 32.74
N GLU A 117 16.58 4.66 31.95
CA GLU A 117 17.47 5.80 31.72
C GLU A 117 17.78 6.56 33.02
N GLU A 118 16.78 6.84 33.85
CA GLU A 118 17.01 7.46 35.17
C GLU A 118 17.78 6.53 36.13
N ASN A 119 17.57 5.21 36.07
CA ASN A 119 18.38 4.26 36.84
C ASN A 119 19.87 4.32 36.44
N TRP A 120 20.16 4.42 35.14
CA TRP A 120 21.53 4.58 34.64
C TRP A 120 22.11 5.97 34.92
N ARG A 121 21.31 7.05 34.83
CA ARG A 121 21.71 8.41 35.24
C ARG A 121 22.13 8.43 36.70
N LEU A 122 21.34 7.83 37.60
CA LEU A 122 21.63 7.76 39.02
C LEU A 122 22.88 6.91 39.31
N LYS A 123 23.04 5.75 38.66
CA LYS A 123 24.26 4.94 38.74
C LYS A 123 25.50 5.69 38.27
N TYR A 124 25.42 6.39 37.13
CA TYR A 124 26.53 7.18 36.61
C TYR A 124 26.91 8.31 37.59
N SER A 125 25.93 9.05 38.10
CA SER A 125 26.13 10.09 39.10
C SER A 125 26.81 9.55 40.36
N ALA A 126 26.36 8.40 40.89
CA ALA A 126 26.96 7.76 42.05
C ALA A 126 28.40 7.29 41.80
N LEU A 127 28.70 6.77 40.59
CA LEU A 127 30.06 6.39 40.20
C LEU A 127 30.98 7.60 40.01
N GLU A 128 30.49 8.71 39.46
CA GLU A 128 31.24 9.95 39.33
C GLU A 128 31.57 10.56 40.72
N VAL A 129 30.61 10.51 41.66
CA VAL A 129 30.85 10.88 43.07
C VAL A 129 31.91 9.97 43.70
N GLN A 130 31.73 8.64 43.68
CA GLN A 130 32.69 7.70 44.26
C GLN A 130 34.10 7.82 43.64
N LYS A 131 34.20 8.07 42.33
CA LYS A 131 35.46 8.32 41.63
C LYS A 131 36.14 9.58 42.14
N ASN A 132 35.40 10.68 42.27
CA ASN A 132 35.96 11.96 42.72
C ASN A 132 36.35 11.93 44.21
N GLU A 133 35.52 11.33 45.06
CA GLU A 133 35.82 11.12 46.48
C GLU A 133 37.07 10.24 46.67
N ASN A 134 37.07 9.02 46.10
CA ASN A 134 38.16 8.08 46.33
C ASN A 134 39.47 8.53 45.68
N SER A 135 39.47 8.92 44.39
CA SER A 135 40.71 9.28 43.69
C SER A 135 41.29 10.61 44.16
N GLY A 136 40.45 11.60 44.50
CA GLY A 136 40.90 12.88 44.99
C GLY A 136 41.56 12.77 46.36
N ILE A 137 40.89 12.13 47.31
CA ILE A 137 41.36 12.02 48.70
C ILE A 137 42.57 11.07 48.81
N ASP A 138 42.56 9.94 48.10
CA ASP A 138 43.67 8.97 48.12
C ASP A 138 44.97 9.55 47.52
N LEU A 139 44.89 10.20 46.35
CA LEU A 139 46.06 10.86 45.75
C LEU A 139 46.54 12.04 46.59
N GLN A 140 45.64 12.81 47.20
CA GLN A 140 46.02 13.95 48.05
C GLN A 140 46.66 13.50 49.37
N SER A 141 46.21 12.39 49.98
CA SER A 141 46.89 11.79 51.13
C SER A 141 48.27 11.31 50.74
N LYS A 142 48.37 10.44 49.72
CA LYS A 142 49.65 9.86 49.27
C LYS A 142 50.68 10.92 48.90
N LEU A 143 50.27 12.01 48.26
CA LEU A 143 51.15 13.15 47.97
C LEU A 143 51.66 13.83 49.25
N LYS A 144 50.78 14.05 50.23
CA LYS A 144 51.14 14.64 51.53
C LYS A 144 52.06 13.73 52.35
N ASP A 145 51.83 12.43 52.30
CA ASP A 145 52.65 11.41 52.98
C ASP A 145 54.05 11.36 52.35
N VAL A 146 54.15 11.33 51.01
CA VAL A 146 55.43 11.43 50.29
C VAL A 146 56.15 12.76 50.55
N MET A 147 55.42 13.88 50.69
CA MET A 147 56.02 15.15 51.11
C MET A 147 56.57 15.11 52.54
N GLN A 148 55.95 14.36 53.46
CA GLN A 148 56.51 14.15 54.81
C GLN A 148 57.74 13.26 54.79
N GLU A 149 57.74 12.15 54.04
CA GLU A 149 58.92 11.29 53.88
C GLU A 149 60.09 12.06 53.24
N TYR A 150 59.84 12.84 52.19
CA TYR A 150 60.87 13.70 51.59
C TYR A 150 61.42 14.74 52.58
N LYS A 151 60.57 15.31 53.45
CA LYS A 151 61.01 16.26 54.49
C LYS A 151 61.88 15.58 55.54
N LYS A 152 61.49 14.39 56.03
CA LYS A 152 62.32 13.57 56.94
C LYS A 152 63.66 13.23 56.30
N LEU A 153 63.66 12.72 55.07
CA LEU A 153 64.87 12.32 54.35
C LEU A 153 65.80 13.51 54.09
N LYS A 154 65.26 14.72 53.90
CA LYS A 154 66.05 15.97 53.82
C LYS A 154 66.66 16.35 55.18
N GLU A 155 65.91 16.24 56.27
CA GLU A 155 66.40 16.48 57.63
C GLU A 155 67.48 15.45 58.03
N GLU A 156 67.29 14.18 57.67
CA GLU A 156 68.31 13.13 57.77
C GLU A 156 69.55 13.48 56.94
N HIS A 157 69.40 13.87 55.66
CA HIS A 157 70.53 14.29 54.84
C HIS A 157 71.27 15.53 55.35
N GLU A 158 70.58 16.44 56.05
CA GLU A 158 71.20 17.58 56.73
C GLU A 158 71.97 17.12 57.97
N THR A 159 71.40 16.26 58.83
CA THR A 159 72.15 15.69 59.97
C THR A 159 73.33 14.80 59.55
N PHE A 160 73.22 14.02 58.46
CA PHE A 160 74.33 13.26 57.90
C PHE A 160 75.44 14.17 57.35
N ARG A 161 75.08 15.34 56.80
CA ARG A 161 76.06 16.37 56.39
C ARG A 161 76.74 16.97 57.62
N ASP A 162 75.99 17.39 58.63
CA ASP A 162 76.53 17.95 59.88
C ASP A 162 77.42 16.96 60.66
N ILE A 163 77.22 15.65 60.46
CA ILE A 163 78.09 14.58 60.98
C ILE A 163 79.31 14.39 60.09
N ALA A 164 79.15 14.38 58.76
CA ALA A 164 80.25 14.21 57.81
C ALA A 164 81.22 15.39 57.82
N ASP A 165 80.72 16.62 57.91
CA ASP A 165 81.52 17.85 57.97
C ASP A 165 82.27 17.94 59.31
N ARG A 166 81.63 17.59 60.44
CA ARG A 166 82.30 17.47 61.74
C ARG A 166 83.33 16.35 61.78
N MET A 167 83.03 15.20 61.16
CA MET A 167 84.01 14.11 61.02
C MET A 167 85.16 14.54 60.09
N LEU A 168 84.92 15.38 59.08
CA LEU A 168 85.97 15.98 58.26
C LEU A 168 86.83 16.92 59.08
N GLU A 169 86.26 17.81 59.90
CA GLU A 169 87.02 18.67 60.82
C GLU A 169 87.83 17.83 61.83
N GLU A 170 87.24 16.80 62.44
CA GLU A 170 87.94 15.88 63.33
C GLU A 170 89.06 15.14 62.60
N LYS A 171 88.82 14.66 61.37
CA LYS A 171 89.83 13.95 60.57
C LYS A 171 90.89 14.89 59.99
N GLU A 172 90.61 16.16 59.74
CA GLU A 172 91.59 17.15 59.29
C GLU A 172 92.43 17.67 60.46
N ASN A 173 91.87 17.74 61.67
CA ASN A 173 92.62 17.91 62.91
C ASN A 173 93.50 16.69 63.23
N GLU A 174 92.96 15.47 63.09
CA GLU A 174 93.76 14.24 63.19
C GLU A 174 94.83 14.16 62.11
N ILE A 175 94.54 14.48 60.84
CA ILE A 175 95.54 14.51 59.75
C ILE A 175 96.56 15.61 60.02
N SER A 176 96.19 16.74 60.62
CA SER A 176 97.14 17.78 61.05
C SER A 176 98.03 17.32 62.23
N LYS A 177 97.53 16.46 63.11
CA LYS A 177 98.32 15.79 64.15
C LYS A 177 99.20 14.70 63.54
N PHE A 178 98.63 13.80 62.75
CA PHE A 178 99.30 12.74 62.03
C PHE A 178 100.28 13.25 60.98
N LEU A 179 100.19 14.46 60.43
CA LEU A 179 101.25 15.01 59.56
C LEU A 179 102.48 15.39 60.39
N LYS A 180 102.29 15.90 61.61
CA LYS A 180 103.38 16.14 62.58
C LYS A 180 103.97 14.80 63.05
N GLU A 181 103.12 13.82 63.32
CA GLU A 181 103.48 12.49 63.84
C GLU A 181 103.95 11.50 62.74
N ASN A 182 103.57 11.69 61.47
CA ASN A 182 104.08 10.93 60.32
C ASN A 182 105.39 11.56 59.79
N ASN A 183 105.64 12.85 60.05
CA ASN A 183 106.98 13.44 59.92
C ASN A 183 107.98 12.88 60.96
N THR A 184 107.52 12.40 62.12
CA THR A 184 108.36 11.62 63.05
C THR A 184 108.38 10.14 62.69
N LEU A 185 107.23 9.52 62.36
CA LEU A 185 107.12 8.07 62.10
C LEU A 185 107.57 7.62 60.69
N ARG A 186 107.68 8.50 59.68
CA ARG A 186 108.38 8.17 58.41
C ARG A 186 109.88 7.93 58.59
N LYS A 187 110.44 8.27 59.75
CA LYS A 187 111.81 7.87 60.16
C LYS A 187 111.85 6.45 60.72
N THR A 188 110.72 5.86 61.12
CA THR A 188 110.64 4.63 61.92
C THR A 188 109.78 3.56 61.23
N SER A 189 110.34 3.00 60.16
CA SER A 189 109.87 1.81 59.42
C SER A 189 108.62 1.96 58.54
N LYS A 190 108.80 1.59 57.27
CA LYS A 190 107.75 1.09 56.37
C LYS A 190 107.58 -0.43 56.56
N THR A 191 106.57 -1.01 55.90
CA THR A 191 106.38 -2.45 55.61
C THR A 191 105.84 -3.31 56.79
N GLY A 192 104.83 -4.17 56.62
CA GLY A 192 103.88 -4.34 55.50
C GLY A 192 103.20 -5.72 55.42
N ALA A 193 102.03 -5.79 54.75
CA ALA A 193 101.21 -6.98 54.38
C ALA A 193 100.60 -7.83 55.53
N SER A 194 99.40 -8.46 55.48
CA SER A 194 98.34 -8.77 54.47
C SER A 194 98.26 -10.24 53.99
N VAL A 195 97.18 -10.96 54.37
CA VAL A 195 96.65 -12.24 53.81
C VAL A 195 95.16 -12.40 54.19
N ASN A 196 94.27 -12.89 53.29
CA ASN A 196 93.08 -13.73 53.62
C ASN A 196 92.22 -14.15 52.38
N TYR A 197 91.19 -14.99 52.60
CA TYR A 197 90.19 -15.58 51.65
C TYR A 197 90.75 -16.68 50.72
N ILE A 198 89.98 -17.63 50.13
CA ILE A 198 88.52 -17.89 49.94
C ILE A 198 88.32 -19.44 49.85
N GLY A 199 87.16 -20.15 49.91
CA GLY A 199 85.71 -19.84 49.98
C GLY A 199 84.92 -20.44 48.79
N ASN A 200 84.03 -21.45 48.97
CA ASN A 200 83.27 -22.05 47.84
C ASN A 200 81.94 -22.80 48.18
N GLU A 201 81.13 -23.06 47.14
CA GLU A 201 79.78 -23.69 47.07
C GLU A 201 79.75 -24.84 46.00
N ASN A 202 78.68 -25.38 45.38
CA ASN A 202 77.19 -25.25 45.38
C ASN A 202 76.53 -26.55 44.78
N LYS A 203 75.19 -26.62 44.71
CA LYS A 203 74.29 -27.51 43.90
C LYS A 203 74.14 -29.00 44.30
N VAL A 204 72.95 -29.64 44.34
CA VAL A 204 71.55 -29.46 43.82
C VAL A 204 71.24 -30.14 42.46
N VAL A 205 70.07 -30.78 42.37
CA VAL A 205 69.65 -31.84 41.42
C VAL A 205 68.32 -31.49 40.68
N LEU A 206 67.85 -32.37 39.79
CA LEU A 206 66.82 -32.21 38.73
C LEU A 206 65.35 -32.45 39.17
N ASN A 207 64.39 -32.07 38.32
CA ASN A 207 62.93 -32.26 38.45
C ASN A 207 62.34 -33.04 37.25
N ASP A 208 61.14 -33.62 37.40
CA ASP A 208 60.54 -34.57 36.42
C ASP A 208 59.02 -34.35 36.14
N ASP A 209 58.39 -33.29 36.66
CA ASP A 209 56.92 -33.10 36.72
C ASP A 209 56.19 -32.78 35.40
N VAL A 210 56.89 -32.66 34.27
CA VAL A 210 56.37 -31.97 33.07
C VAL A 210 55.21 -32.71 32.37
N LEU A 211 55.26 -34.04 32.29
CA LEU A 211 54.50 -34.81 31.29
C LEU A 211 53.01 -35.06 31.62
N ASN A 212 52.59 -34.86 32.87
CA ASN A 212 51.18 -35.08 33.26
C ASN A 212 50.26 -33.87 33.00
N SER A 213 50.82 -32.71 32.65
CA SER A 213 50.07 -31.46 32.42
C SER A 213 49.32 -31.45 31.08
N ASP A 214 49.93 -32.01 30.03
CA ASP A 214 49.49 -31.80 28.65
C ASP A 214 48.18 -32.53 28.30
N ILE A 215 47.94 -33.71 28.90
CA ILE A 215 46.74 -34.52 28.64
C ILE A 215 45.48 -33.80 29.15
N ALA A 216 45.54 -33.24 30.36
CA ALA A 216 44.43 -32.51 30.97
C ALA A 216 44.08 -31.21 30.21
N ALA A 217 45.07 -30.58 29.58
CA ALA A 217 44.86 -29.39 28.75
C ALA A 217 44.08 -29.72 27.46
N ALA A 218 44.36 -30.85 26.82
CA ALA A 218 43.71 -31.26 25.58
C ALA A 218 42.20 -31.51 25.75
N GLU A 219 41.77 -32.17 26.83
CA GLU A 219 40.35 -32.44 27.10
C GLU A 219 39.55 -31.14 27.34
N GLN A 220 40.13 -30.18 28.07
CA GLN A 220 39.53 -28.86 28.29
C GLN A 220 39.36 -28.09 26.97
N GLN A 221 40.35 -28.18 26.07
CA GLN A 221 40.29 -27.51 24.76
C GLN A 221 39.19 -28.09 23.86
N ILE A 222 38.95 -29.40 23.89
CA ILE A 222 37.85 -30.05 23.16
C ILE A 222 36.49 -29.55 23.66
N LEU A 223 36.28 -29.45 24.98
CA LEU A 223 35.04 -28.93 25.56
C LEU A 223 34.76 -27.47 25.18
N ILE A 224 35.81 -26.63 25.13
CA ILE A 224 35.69 -25.23 24.69
C ILE A 224 35.27 -25.15 23.22
N LEU A 225 35.90 -25.95 22.34
CA LEU A 225 35.59 -25.97 20.91
C LEU A 225 34.16 -26.47 20.62
N ALA A 226 33.72 -27.52 21.33
CA ALA A 226 32.35 -28.03 21.21
C ALA A 226 31.31 -26.97 21.62
N ARG A 227 31.55 -26.22 22.71
CA ARG A 227 30.69 -25.11 23.13
C ARG A 227 30.64 -23.98 22.09
N GLN A 228 31.79 -23.59 21.54
CA GLN A 228 31.87 -22.58 20.47
C GLN A 228 31.18 -23.03 19.17
N GLN A 229 31.13 -24.34 18.89
CA GLN A 229 30.38 -24.87 17.76
C GLN A 229 28.87 -24.76 17.99
N ALA A 230 28.36 -25.21 19.14
CA ALA A 230 26.94 -25.09 19.48
C ALA A 230 26.45 -23.62 19.40
N GLN A 231 27.22 -22.67 19.94
CA GLN A 231 26.87 -21.24 19.87
C GLN A 231 26.76 -20.72 18.43
N ARG A 232 27.69 -21.10 17.54
CA ARG A 232 27.62 -20.72 16.12
C ARG A 232 26.45 -21.38 15.39
N GLU A 233 26.05 -22.58 15.79
CA GLU A 233 24.90 -23.28 15.21
C GLU A 233 23.58 -22.65 15.68
N ASP A 234 23.46 -22.27 16.95
CA ASP A 234 22.32 -21.49 17.47
C ASP A 234 22.19 -20.14 16.75
N GLU A 235 23.26 -19.34 16.65
CA GLU A 235 23.29 -18.06 15.92
C GLU A 235 22.89 -18.23 14.44
N LEU A 236 23.38 -19.29 13.80
CA LEU A 236 23.07 -19.59 12.39
C LEU A 236 21.60 -19.99 12.21
N THR A 237 21.01 -20.80 13.09
CA THR A 237 19.57 -21.12 13.00
C THR A 237 18.68 -19.92 13.36
N GLN A 238 19.11 -19.04 14.28
CA GLN A 238 18.41 -17.79 14.57
C GLN A 238 18.42 -16.87 13.33
N SER A 239 19.56 -16.71 12.68
CA SER A 239 19.71 -15.94 11.44
C SER A 239 18.82 -16.51 10.32
N GLN A 240 18.82 -17.83 10.11
CA GLN A 240 17.95 -18.49 9.12
C GLN A 240 16.46 -18.23 9.38
N ARG A 241 15.99 -18.33 10.64
CA ARG A 241 14.59 -18.02 10.98
C ARG A 241 14.24 -16.56 10.69
N HIS A 242 15.15 -15.62 10.97
CA HIS A 242 14.93 -14.21 10.69
C HIS A 242 14.89 -13.93 9.17
N ILE A 243 15.77 -14.56 8.38
CA ILE A 243 15.76 -14.48 6.91
C ILE A 243 14.43 -15.01 6.35
N MET A 244 13.91 -16.13 6.85
CA MET A 244 12.62 -16.66 6.40
C MET A 244 11.45 -15.72 6.74
N ALA A 245 11.42 -15.13 7.95
CA ALA A 245 10.40 -14.16 8.33
C ALA A 245 10.42 -12.90 7.46
N LEU A 246 11.61 -12.36 7.16
CA LEU A 246 11.76 -11.23 6.24
C LEU A 246 11.36 -11.58 4.79
N GLN A 247 11.60 -12.82 4.35
CA GLN A 247 11.14 -13.29 3.03
C GLN A 247 9.62 -13.38 2.94
N GLU A 248 8.94 -13.83 3.99
CA GLU A 248 7.48 -13.85 4.08
C GLU A 248 6.89 -12.42 4.10
N GLU A 249 7.49 -11.51 4.88
CA GLU A 249 7.12 -10.09 4.93
C GLU A 249 7.26 -9.40 3.56
N ILE A 250 8.37 -9.63 2.84
CA ILE A 250 8.57 -9.08 1.48
C ILE A 250 7.50 -9.59 0.51
N VAL A 251 7.09 -10.86 0.60
CA VAL A 251 6.08 -11.43 -0.29
C VAL A 251 4.68 -10.83 -0.05
N GLU A 252 4.29 -10.58 1.21
CA GLU A 252 3.00 -9.91 1.47
C GLU A 252 3.07 -8.42 1.11
N LEU A 253 4.19 -7.72 1.36
CA LEU A 253 4.38 -6.33 0.92
C LEU A 253 4.35 -6.19 -0.61
N GLU A 254 4.93 -7.14 -1.37
CA GLU A 254 4.79 -7.19 -2.82
C GLU A 254 3.33 -7.38 -3.25
N ARG A 255 2.59 -8.24 -2.55
CA ARG A 255 1.18 -8.52 -2.82
C ARG A 255 0.29 -7.30 -2.52
N GLU A 256 0.50 -6.61 -1.40
CA GLU A 256 -0.16 -5.35 -1.07
C GLU A 256 0.15 -4.26 -2.11
N ASN A 257 1.42 -4.11 -2.50
CA ASN A 257 1.84 -3.10 -3.48
C ASN A 257 1.20 -3.35 -4.86
N ARG A 258 1.10 -4.63 -5.29
CA ARG A 258 0.36 -5.00 -6.51
C ARG A 258 -1.13 -4.64 -6.41
N LEU A 259 -1.77 -4.83 -5.24
CA LEU A 259 -3.17 -4.46 -5.02
C LEU A 259 -3.37 -2.93 -5.00
N HIS A 260 -2.52 -2.18 -4.29
CA HIS A 260 -2.53 -0.72 -4.30
C HIS A 260 -2.31 -0.16 -5.71
N SER A 261 -1.42 -0.76 -6.51
CA SER A 261 -1.19 -0.37 -7.91
C SER A 261 -2.44 -0.58 -8.78
N GLN A 262 -3.23 -1.64 -8.54
CA GLN A 262 -4.50 -1.89 -9.24
C GLN A 262 -5.58 -0.89 -8.82
N GLN A 263 -5.69 -0.59 -7.52
CA GLN A 263 -6.61 0.42 -7.00
C GLN A 263 -6.27 1.83 -7.52
N GLU A 264 -4.99 2.18 -7.55
CA GLU A 264 -4.52 3.47 -8.09
C GLU A 264 -4.81 3.59 -9.59
N ALA A 265 -4.66 2.51 -10.37
CA ALA A 265 -5.03 2.47 -11.77
C ALA A 265 -6.54 2.68 -11.99
N MET A 266 -7.39 1.98 -11.22
CA MET A 266 -8.85 2.15 -11.25
C MET A 266 -9.26 3.58 -10.88
N LEU A 267 -8.71 4.13 -9.79
CA LEU A 267 -9.02 5.49 -9.35
C LEU A 267 -8.54 6.54 -10.36
N LYS A 268 -7.38 6.34 -11.00
CA LYS A 268 -6.91 7.20 -12.11
C LYS A 268 -7.83 7.14 -13.34
N GLU A 269 -8.44 5.99 -13.63
CA GLU A 269 -9.41 5.87 -14.71
C GLU A 269 -10.74 6.55 -14.37
N GLU A 270 -11.25 6.38 -13.14
CA GLU A 270 -12.49 7.04 -12.72
C GLU A 270 -12.35 8.56 -12.56
N VAL A 271 -11.22 9.06 -12.04
CA VAL A 271 -10.93 10.50 -12.04
C VAL A 271 -10.91 11.06 -13.47
N ARG A 272 -10.29 10.36 -14.42
CA ARG A 272 -10.35 10.72 -15.85
C ARG A 272 -11.77 10.62 -16.42
N ASN A 273 -12.61 9.74 -15.89
CA ASN A 273 -14.00 9.58 -16.32
C ASN A 273 -14.89 10.73 -15.84
N VAL A 274 -14.79 11.09 -14.56
CA VAL A 274 -15.43 12.27 -13.97
C VAL A 274 -14.93 13.55 -14.64
N GLU A 275 -13.63 13.69 -14.89
CA GLU A 275 -13.08 14.83 -15.66
C GLU A 275 -13.68 14.92 -17.07
N ARG A 276 -13.77 13.80 -17.81
CA ARG A 276 -14.37 13.76 -19.15
C ARG A 276 -15.85 14.13 -19.10
N ASN A 277 -16.60 13.67 -18.10
CA ASN A 277 -18.02 13.96 -17.94
C ASN A 277 -18.25 15.44 -17.58
N HIS A 278 -17.52 15.99 -16.62
CA HIS A 278 -17.62 17.40 -16.26
C HIS A 278 -17.25 18.34 -17.43
N LYS A 279 -16.24 17.96 -18.23
CA LYS A 279 -15.89 18.69 -19.47
C LYS A 279 -16.97 18.58 -20.56
N ARG A 280 -17.85 17.56 -20.55
CA ARG A 280 -19.01 17.44 -21.45
C ARG A 280 -20.20 18.30 -20.98
N GLU A 281 -20.42 18.42 -19.66
CA GLU A 281 -21.47 19.27 -19.07
C GLU A 281 -21.32 20.74 -19.48
N GLY A 282 -20.08 21.22 -19.63
CA GLY A 282 -19.78 22.60 -20.07
C GLY A 282 -19.90 22.85 -21.58
N VAL A 283 -20.37 21.90 -22.39
CA VAL A 283 -20.45 22.04 -23.86
C VAL A 283 -21.81 22.55 -24.30
N ASP A 284 -21.84 23.59 -25.13
CA ASP A 284 -23.05 24.00 -25.83
C ASP A 284 -23.52 22.91 -26.81
N MET A 285 -24.65 22.28 -26.49
CA MET A 285 -25.31 21.30 -27.33
C MET A 285 -25.79 21.89 -28.67
N THR A 286 -25.99 23.21 -28.77
CA THR A 286 -26.35 23.90 -30.01
C THR A 286 -25.18 23.90 -30.99
N TYR A 287 -23.98 24.23 -30.53
CA TYR A 287 -22.75 24.11 -31.31
C TYR A 287 -22.48 22.66 -31.71
N LEU A 288 -22.56 21.71 -30.77
CA LEU A 288 -22.37 20.28 -31.08
C LEU A 288 -23.38 19.79 -32.14
N LYS A 289 -24.66 20.15 -32.00
CA LYS A 289 -25.70 19.85 -33.01
C LYS A 289 -25.30 20.38 -34.39
N ASN A 290 -24.82 21.62 -34.47
CA ASN A 290 -24.43 22.24 -35.74
C ASN A 290 -23.17 21.59 -36.35
N VAL A 291 -22.22 21.12 -35.53
CA VAL A 291 -21.06 20.34 -36.00
C VAL A 291 -21.47 18.97 -36.52
N ILE A 292 -22.38 18.27 -35.82
CA ILE A 292 -22.93 16.97 -36.26
C ILE A 292 -23.79 17.12 -37.52
N LEU A 293 -24.57 18.19 -37.63
CA LEU A 293 -25.36 18.50 -38.84
C LEU A 293 -24.42 18.64 -40.05
N LYS A 294 -23.38 19.48 -39.95
CA LYS A 294 -22.37 19.64 -41.01
C LYS A 294 -21.66 18.33 -41.36
N LEU A 295 -21.31 17.51 -40.35
CA LEU A 295 -20.69 16.20 -40.56
C LEU A 295 -21.57 15.27 -41.40
N LEU A 296 -22.90 15.37 -41.27
CA LEU A 296 -23.87 14.61 -42.07
C LEU A 296 -24.18 15.25 -43.43
N GLU A 297 -24.07 16.57 -43.56
CA GLU A 297 -24.31 17.32 -44.80
C GLU A 297 -23.11 17.29 -45.76
N THR A 298 -21.87 17.46 -45.27
CA THR A 298 -20.65 17.53 -46.10
C THR A 298 -19.84 16.23 -46.13
N GLY A 299 -20.01 15.35 -45.14
CA GLY A 299 -19.22 14.13 -45.02
C GLY A 299 -17.74 14.36 -44.66
N GLU A 300 -17.34 15.56 -44.25
CA GLU A 300 -15.94 15.95 -43.96
C GLU A 300 -15.42 15.39 -42.61
N VAL A 301 -15.41 14.06 -42.48
CA VAL A 301 -15.08 13.37 -41.23
C VAL A 301 -13.67 13.71 -40.74
N ASP A 302 -12.65 13.74 -41.61
CA ASP A 302 -11.27 14.06 -41.18
C ASP A 302 -11.12 15.48 -40.59
N ALA A 303 -11.97 16.44 -40.98
CA ALA A 303 -11.94 17.81 -40.46
C ALA A 303 -12.83 18.00 -39.22
N LEU A 304 -14.00 17.36 -39.18
CA LEU A 304 -15.00 17.57 -38.12
C LEU A 304 -14.94 16.55 -36.98
N LEU A 305 -14.45 15.32 -37.22
CA LEU A 305 -14.26 14.31 -36.17
C LEU A 305 -13.31 14.77 -35.05
N PRO A 306 -12.18 15.48 -35.31
CA PRO A 306 -11.37 16.06 -34.24
C PRO A 306 -12.16 17.04 -33.35
N VAL A 307 -13.06 17.84 -33.94
CA VAL A 307 -13.91 18.79 -33.20
C VAL A 307 -14.98 18.05 -32.38
N VAL A 308 -15.65 17.04 -32.95
CA VAL A 308 -16.57 16.19 -32.19
C VAL A 308 -15.84 15.49 -31.03
N GLY A 309 -14.60 15.03 -31.25
CA GLY A 309 -13.79 14.38 -30.23
C GLY A 309 -13.31 15.28 -29.10
N THR A 310 -13.05 16.58 -29.34
CA THR A 310 -12.73 17.54 -28.27
C THR A 310 -13.98 17.97 -27.49
N LEU A 311 -15.12 18.14 -28.17
CA LEU A 311 -16.41 18.44 -27.51
C LEU A 311 -16.85 17.25 -26.63
N LEU A 312 -16.91 16.04 -27.19
CA LEU A 312 -17.34 14.83 -26.49
C LEU A 312 -16.23 14.15 -25.68
N GLN A 313 -15.04 14.77 -25.56
CA GLN A 313 -13.92 14.29 -24.74
C GLN A 313 -13.59 12.82 -25.00
N PHE A 314 -13.44 12.46 -26.28
CA PHE A 314 -13.09 11.09 -26.70
C PHE A 314 -11.71 10.70 -26.20
N SER A 315 -11.57 9.46 -25.72
CA SER A 315 -10.27 8.86 -25.47
C SER A 315 -9.45 8.70 -26.77
N PRO A 316 -8.11 8.60 -26.68
CA PRO A 316 -7.28 8.29 -27.85
C PRO A 316 -7.66 6.98 -28.56
N ASN A 317 -8.35 6.07 -27.86
CA ASN A 317 -8.79 4.79 -28.42
C ASN A 317 -10.10 4.94 -29.20
N GLU A 318 -11.07 5.71 -28.69
CA GLU A 318 -12.30 6.06 -29.41
C GLU A 318 -12.00 6.86 -30.68
N MET A 319 -11.13 7.87 -30.59
CA MET A 319 -10.69 8.67 -31.74
C MET A 319 -10.07 7.78 -32.85
N LYS A 320 -9.13 6.89 -32.48
CA LYS A 320 -8.54 5.92 -33.42
C LYS A 320 -9.59 4.99 -34.01
N LYS A 321 -10.52 4.46 -33.19
CA LYS A 321 -11.59 3.56 -33.63
C LYS A 321 -12.47 4.24 -34.68
N CYS A 322 -12.92 5.48 -34.44
CA CYS A 322 -13.70 6.25 -35.40
C CYS A 322 -12.96 6.47 -36.73
N GLN A 323 -11.70 6.91 -36.67
CA GLN A 323 -10.85 7.11 -37.86
C GLN A 323 -10.63 5.80 -38.64
N GLN A 324 -10.39 4.68 -37.95
CA GLN A 324 -10.25 3.36 -38.56
C GLN A 324 -11.56 2.89 -39.23
N THR A 325 -12.70 3.03 -38.57
CA THR A 325 -13.99 2.66 -39.16
C THR A 325 -14.35 3.52 -40.37
N TYR A 326 -14.02 4.82 -40.35
CA TYR A 326 -14.26 5.70 -41.48
C TYR A 326 -13.39 5.33 -42.69
N ARG A 327 -12.08 5.11 -42.49
CA ARG A 327 -11.16 4.69 -43.56
C ARG A 327 -11.59 3.39 -44.21
N VAL A 328 -11.90 2.35 -43.42
CA VAL A 328 -12.40 1.07 -43.95
C VAL A 328 -13.70 1.24 -44.76
N LEU A 329 -14.59 2.14 -44.36
CA LEU A 329 -15.83 2.42 -45.09
C LEU A 329 -15.58 3.19 -46.41
N ASN A 330 -14.63 4.13 -46.40
CA ASN A 330 -14.21 4.91 -47.56
C ASN A 330 -13.44 4.06 -48.58
N ASP A 331 -12.51 3.22 -48.13
CA ASP A 331 -11.75 2.30 -48.98
C ASP A 331 -12.69 1.25 -49.62
N ALA A 332 -13.72 0.81 -48.91
CA ALA A 332 -14.76 -0.07 -49.44
C ALA A 332 -15.62 0.61 -50.52
N SER A 333 -15.89 1.91 -50.43
CA SER A 333 -16.65 2.63 -51.47
C SER A 333 -15.81 2.82 -52.75
N LEU A 334 -14.52 3.14 -52.60
CA LEU A 334 -13.57 3.31 -53.71
C LEU A 334 -13.30 1.99 -54.46
N SER A 335 -13.28 0.86 -53.76
CA SER A 335 -13.13 -0.48 -54.36
C SER A 335 -14.31 -0.85 -55.29
N SER A 336 -15.50 -0.26 -55.07
CA SER A 336 -16.70 -0.54 -55.87
C SER A 336 -16.81 0.26 -57.17
N ALA A 337 -15.83 1.13 -57.49
CA ALA A 337 -15.91 2.07 -58.61
C ALA A 337 -15.57 1.47 -60.01
N ALA A 338 -15.41 0.14 -60.12
CA ALA A 338 -14.77 -0.52 -61.26
C ALA A 338 -15.71 -1.11 -62.34
N THR A 339 -17.04 -0.94 -62.26
CA THR A 339 -18.00 -1.35 -63.31
C THR A 339 -19.28 -0.51 -63.31
N PRO A 340 -19.74 -0.01 -64.48
CA PRO A 340 -21.09 0.52 -64.68
C PRO A 340 -21.98 -0.42 -65.54
N PRO A 341 -23.31 -0.23 -65.59
CA PRO A 341 -24.17 -0.13 -64.41
C PRO A 341 -25.50 -0.91 -64.61
N GLU A 342 -25.83 -1.88 -63.75
CA GLU A 342 -27.18 -2.47 -63.77
C GLU A 342 -27.64 -2.90 -62.37
N SER A 343 -28.91 -2.62 -62.07
CA SER A 343 -29.71 -2.99 -60.89
C SER A 343 -28.97 -3.35 -59.58
N LEU A 344 -29.02 -2.43 -58.59
CA LEU A 344 -29.73 -2.66 -57.32
C LEU A 344 -29.71 -1.39 -56.45
N ALA A 345 -30.90 -0.91 -56.05
CA ALA A 345 -31.04 0.20 -55.12
C ALA A 345 -30.90 -0.29 -53.66
N SER A 346 -29.66 -0.56 -53.24
CA SER A 346 -29.32 -0.96 -51.87
C SER A 346 -28.86 0.26 -51.04
N THR A 347 -29.79 1.19 -50.78
CA THR A 347 -29.57 2.30 -49.84
C THR A 347 -29.34 1.77 -48.43
N THR A 348 -28.06 1.63 -48.04
CA THR A 348 -27.61 1.12 -46.73
C THR A 348 -27.87 2.15 -45.63
N SER A 349 -29.15 2.35 -45.28
CA SER A 349 -29.58 3.38 -44.33
C SER A 349 -28.96 3.13 -42.95
N LEU A 350 -28.39 4.19 -42.35
CA LEU A 350 -27.74 4.13 -41.04
C LEU A 350 -28.72 3.79 -39.90
N PHE A 351 -30.03 3.94 -40.14
CA PHE A 351 -31.09 3.73 -39.15
C PHE A 351 -31.52 2.27 -38.98
N SER A 352 -31.20 1.37 -39.92
CA SER A 352 -31.54 -0.06 -39.84
C SER A 352 -30.81 -0.84 -38.73
N ARG A 353 -30.06 -0.16 -37.86
CA ARG A 353 -29.36 -0.72 -36.69
C ARG A 353 -30.04 -0.45 -35.34
N PHE A 354 -31.11 0.36 -35.29
CA PHE A 354 -31.84 0.67 -34.07
C PHE A 354 -33.14 -0.14 -33.94
N SER A 355 -33.00 -1.45 -33.79
CA SER A 355 -34.08 -2.31 -33.30
C SER A 355 -34.24 -2.11 -31.79
N PHE A 356 -35.24 -1.34 -31.37
CA PHE A 356 -35.65 -1.29 -29.97
C PHE A 356 -36.50 -2.54 -29.63
N THR A 357 -36.14 -3.19 -28.53
CA THR A 357 -36.84 -4.31 -27.88
C THR A 357 -36.72 -4.12 -26.37
#